data_AF-A0A9E4CT00-F1
#
_entry.id   AF-A0A9E4CT00-F1
#
_cell.length_a   1.000
_cell.length_b   1.000
_cell.length_c   1.000
_cell.angle_alpha   90.00
_cell.angle_beta   90.00
_cell.angle_gamma   90.00
#
_symmetry.space_group_name_H-M   'P 1'
#
loop_
_entity.id
_entity.type
_entity.pdbx_description
1 polymer ?
#
loop_
_entity_poly.entity_id
_entity_poly.type
_entity_poly.pdbx_seq_one_letter_code
_entity_poly.pdbx_strand_id
1 'polypeptide(L)' 'MLTGAEYFQSLDDGRTTIFEGERVTDLPGHPILGAAVHRVAAGYEWLAENAVDGQSPLAGVPTSAEELRAKV' A
#
# COMPACT_ATOMS: atom_id res chain seq x y z
N MET A 1 7.16 8.95 1.82
CA MET A 1 6.32 7.76 1.58
C MET A 1 4.92 8.22 1.17
N LEU A 2 4.22 7.47 0.30
CA LEU A 2 2.80 7.75 0.02
C LEU A 2 1.97 7.54 1.29
N THR A 3 1.05 8.45 1.57
CA THR A 3 -0.03 8.27 2.54
C THR A 3 -1.10 7.32 2.00
N GLY A 4 -2.05 6.89 2.85
CA GLY A 4 -3.18 6.07 2.40
C GLY A 4 -4.06 6.80 1.38
N ALA A 5 -4.24 8.12 1.55
CA ALA A 5 -4.98 8.96 0.63
C ALA A 5 -4.28 9.10 -0.74
N GLU A 6 -2.97 9.31 -0.75
CA GLU A 6 -2.18 9.35 -1.98
C GLU A 6 -2.14 7.98 -2.68
N TYR A 7 -2.12 6.88 -1.92
CA TYR A 7 -2.28 5.54 -2.48
C TYR A 7 -3.63 5.39 -3.21
N PHE A 8 -4.76 5.83 -2.62
CA PHE A 8 -6.04 5.77 -3.32
C PHE A 8 -6.03 6.57 -4.62
N GLN A 9 -5.48 7.79 -4.60
CA GLN A 9 -5.36 8.61 -5.80
C GLN A 9 -4.51 7.93 -6.87
N SER A 10 -3.44 7.23 -6.47
CA SER A 10 -2.57 6.52 -7.41
C SER A 10 -3.24 5.35 -8.15
N LEU A 11 -4.44 4.92 -7.72
CA LEU A 11 -5.18 3.86 -8.39
C LEU A 11 -5.99 4.36 -9.59
N ASP A 12 -6.20 5.67 -9.72
CA ASP A 12 -6.80 6.28 -10.90
C ASP A 12 -5.72 6.55 -11.97
N ASP A 13 -5.09 5.47 -12.44
CA ASP A 13 -3.94 5.50 -13.37
C ASP A 13 -4.26 4.91 -14.74
N GLY A 14 -5.54 4.68 -15.04
CA GLY A 14 -6.00 4.08 -16.29
C GLY A 14 -5.76 2.57 -16.40
N ARG A 15 -5.33 1.89 -15.33
CA ARG A 15 -5.21 0.41 -15.32
C ARG A 15 -6.53 -0.26 -15.69
N THR A 16 -6.41 -1.43 -16.33
CA THR A 16 -7.56 -2.28 -16.60
C THR A 16 -7.62 -3.39 -15.55
N THR A 17 -8.62 -3.31 -14.68
CA THR A 17 -8.93 -4.37 -13.72
C THR A 17 -10.21 -5.08 -14.14
N ILE A 18 -10.15 -6.40 -14.26
CA ILE A 18 -11.29 -7.25 -14.61
C ILE A 18 -11.56 -8.19 -13.42
N PHE A 19 -12.81 -8.28 -12.98
CA PHE A 19 -13.26 -9.18 -11.94
C PHE A 19 -14.57 -9.84 -12.38
N GLU A 20 -14.64 -11.17 -12.31
CA GLU A 20 -15.82 -11.96 -12.74
C GLU A 20 -16.32 -11.63 -14.17
N GLY A 21 -15.39 -11.27 -15.07
CA GLY A 21 -15.70 -10.93 -16.46
C GLY A 21 -16.11 -9.47 -16.67
N GLU A 22 -16.23 -8.68 -15.61
CA GLU A 22 -16.61 -7.26 -15.68
C GLU A 22 -15.42 -6.34 -15.43
N ARG A 23 -15.43 -5.17 -16.08
CA ARG A 23 -14.44 -4.13 -15.83
C ARG A 23 -14.77 -3.38 -14.55
N VAL A 24 -13.82 -3.34 -13.63
CA VAL A 24 -13.91 -2.55 -12.40
C VAL A 24 -13.29 -1.18 -12.66
N THR A 25 -14.11 -0.12 -12.54
CA THR A 25 -13.67 1.28 -12.71
C THR A 25 -13.46 2.02 -11.40
N ASP A 26 -14.05 1.52 -10.31
CA ASP A 26 -13.85 2.01 -8.95
C ASP A 26 -13.38 0.85 -8.07
N LEU A 27 -12.07 0.68 -7.97
CA LEU A 27 -11.48 -0.38 -7.18
C LEU A 27 -11.65 -0.18 -5.66
N PRO A 28 -11.43 1.05 -5.11
CA PRO A 28 -11.69 1.32 -3.69
C PRO A 28 -13.15 1.12 -3.25
N GLY A 29 -14.11 1.44 -4.12
CA GLY A 29 -15.54 1.28 -3.87
C GLY A 29 -16.10 -0.11 -4.21
N HIS A 30 -15.33 -0.99 -4.85
CA HIS A 30 -15.80 -2.32 -5.24
C HIS A 30 -16.17 -3.18 -4.02
N PRO A 31 -17.35 -3.83 -3.97
CA PRO A 31 -17.86 -4.51 -2.77
C PRO A 31 -16.98 -5.66 -2.26
N ILE A 32 -16.22 -6.32 -3.14
CA ILE A 32 -15.34 -7.44 -2.79
C ILE A 32 -13.87 -7.00 -2.73
N LEU A 33 -13.44 -6.16 -3.67
CA LEU A 33 -12.03 -5.84 -3.84
C LEU A 33 -11.62 -4.64 -2.98
N GLY A 34 -12.56 -3.75 -2.69
CA GLY A 34 -12.35 -2.56 -1.87
C GLY A 34 -11.73 -2.90 -0.52
N ALA A 35 -12.20 -3.96 0.16
CA ALA A 35 -11.63 -4.37 1.44
C ALA A 35 -10.10 -4.60 1.39
N ALA A 36 -9.59 -5.21 0.31
CA ALA A 36 -8.16 -5.39 0.12
C ALA A 36 -7.45 -4.05 -0.15
N VAL A 37 -8.04 -3.18 -0.98
CA VAL A 37 -7.50 -1.84 -1.26
C VAL A 37 -7.39 -1.01 0.02
N HIS A 38 -8.46 -0.97 0.82
CA HIS A 38 -8.49 -0.24 2.09
C HIS A 38 -7.44 -0.76 3.08
N ARG A 39 -7.19 -2.07 3.10
CA ARG A 39 -6.11 -2.66 3.92
C ARG A 39 -4.72 -2.21 3.47
N VAL A 40 -4.49 -2.11 2.16
CA VAL A 40 -3.21 -1.61 1.62
C VAL A 40 -3.06 -0.11 1.90
N ALA A 41 -4.14 0.67 1.77
CA ALA A 41 -4.14 2.09 2.10
C ALA A 41 -3.74 2.34 3.56
N ALA A 42 -4.29 1.57 4.50
CA ALA A 42 -3.90 1.62 5.91
C ALA A 42 -2.41 1.27 6.13
N GLY A 43 -1.86 0.34 5.33
CA GLY A 43 -0.44 0.03 5.33
C GLY A 43 0.42 1.21 4.87
N TYR A 44 0.02 1.90 3.80
CA TYR A 44 0.69 3.13 3.35
C TYR A 44 0.62 4.25 4.39
N GLU A 45 -0.54 4.42 5.04
CA GLU A 45 -0.69 5.39 6.13
C GLU A 45 0.31 5.10 7.26
N TRP A 46 0.35 3.85 7.75
CA TRP A 46 1.29 3.43 8.78
C TRP A 46 2.76 3.63 8.35
N LEU A 47 3.11 3.33 7.10
CA LEU A 47 4.45 3.53 6.57
C LEU A 47 4.82 5.02 6.46
N ALA A 48 3.86 5.89 6.18
CA ALA A 48 4.07 7.33 6.16
C ALA A 48 4.27 7.88 7.57
N GLU A 49 3.46 7.44 8.54
CA GLU A 49 3.59 7.82 9.96
C GLU A 49 4.91 7.35 10.60
N ASN A 50 5.43 6.19 10.17
CA ASN A 50 6.64 5.58 10.72
C ASN A 50 7.87 5.75 9.82
N ALA A 51 7.80 6.67 8.85
CA ALA A 51 8.92 6.92 7.94
C ALA A 51 10.14 7.47 8.69
N VAL A 52 11.33 6.94 8.37
CA VAL A 52 12.61 7.44 8.88
C VAL A 52 13.31 8.15 7.73
N ASP A 53 13.64 9.43 7.90
CA ASP A 53 14.22 10.29 6.87
C ASP A 53 13.45 10.24 5.52
N GLY A 54 12.12 10.15 5.61
CA GLY A 54 11.21 10.09 4.46
C GLY A 54 11.13 8.74 3.75
N GLN A 55 11.90 7.75 4.19
CA GLN A 55 11.92 6.38 3.67
C GLN A 55 11.05 5.44 4.53
N SER A 56 10.59 4.34 3.93
CA SER A 56 9.87 3.29 4.67
C SER A 56 10.75 2.72 5.80
N PRO A 57 10.22 2.50 7.01
CA PRO A 57 10.96 1.84 8.09
C PRO A 57 11.36 0.39 7.74
N LEU A 58 10.65 -0.21 6.78
CA LEU A 58 10.93 -1.54 6.26
C LEU A 58 12.00 -1.52 5.16
N ALA A 59 12.35 -0.35 4.61
CA ALA A 59 13.37 -0.22 3.57
C ALA A 59 14.78 -0.53 4.08
N GLY A 60 15.67 -0.89 3.17
CA GLY A 60 17.06 -1.25 3.48
C GLY A 60 17.25 -2.75 3.74
N VAL A 61 18.37 -3.27 3.22
CA VAL A 61 18.75 -4.68 3.39
C VAL A 61 19.52 -4.81 4.71
N PRO A 62 19.04 -5.58 5.70
CA PRO A 62 19.76 -5.79 6.94
C PRO A 62 21.07 -6.54 6.65
N THR A 63 22.16 -6.10 7.27
CA THR A 63 23.49 -6.70 7.14
C THR A 63 23.89 -7.53 8.37
N SER A 64 23.05 -7.53 9.41
CA SER A 64 23.22 -8.32 10.62
C SER A 64 21.92 -8.98 11.07
N ALA A 65 22.02 -10.02 11.90
CA ALA A 65 20.86 -10.69 12.49
C ALA A 65 20.11 -9.79 13.49
N GLU A 66 20.78 -8.82 14.09
CA GLU A 66 20.16 -7.83 14.97
C GLU A 66 19.28 -6.87 14.17
N GLU A 67 19.82 -6.30 13.09
CA GLU A 67 19.08 -5.43 12.16
C GLU A 67 17.87 -6.15 11.55
N LEU A 68 18.01 -7.44 11.20
CA LEU A 68 16.89 -8.22 10.68
C LEU A 68 15.77 -8.36 11.72
N ARG A 69 16.11 -8.67 12.98
CA ARG A 69 15.12 -8.81 14.07
C ARG A 69 14.41 -7.50 14.40
N ALA A 70 15.11 -6.36 14.26
CA ALA A 70 14.49 -5.05 14.47
C ALA A 70 13.44 -4.68 13.39
N LYS A 71 13.36 -5.43 12.28
CA LYS A 71 12.45 -5.18 11.15
C LYS A 71 11.20 -6.08 11.11
N VAL A 72 11.08 -7.09 11.99
CA VAL A 72 9.98 -8.08 12.03
C VAL A 72 9.11 -7.95 13.26
#